data_AF-A0A2A8SIL4-F1
#
_entry.id   AF-A0A2A8SIL4-F1
#
_cell.length_a   1.000
_cell.length_b   1.000
_cell.length_c   1.000
_cell.angle_alpha   90.00
_cell.angle_beta   90.00
_cell.angle_gamma   90.00
#
_symmetry.space_group_name_H-M   'P 1'
#
loop_
_entity.id
_entity.type
_entity.pdbx_description
1 polymer ?
#
loop_
_entity_poly.entity_id
_entity_poly.type
_entity_poly.pdbx_seq_one_letter_code
_entity_poly.pdbx_strand_id
1 'polypeptide(L)' 'MLKQGRILIILGVLPPIVIILLSTSTISNKLLAILIILCIGAFTFCASMLVERFYKKRKENK' A
#
# COMPACT_ATOMS: atom_id res chain seq x y z
N MET A 1 8.10 -8.46 13.83
CA MET A 1 8.53 -7.47 12.81
C MET A 1 7.48 -7.22 11.70
N LEU A 2 6.64 -8.18 11.31
CA LEU A 2 5.64 -8.01 10.24
C LEU A 2 4.49 -7.02 10.53
N LYS A 3 4.22 -6.71 11.82
CA LYS A 3 3.25 -5.67 12.21
C LYS A 3 3.70 -4.25 11.83
N GLN A 4 5.00 -3.99 11.90
CA GLN A 4 5.57 -2.66 11.66
C GLN A 4 5.60 -2.31 10.17
N GLY A 5 5.84 -3.31 9.30
CA GLY A 5 5.78 -3.13 7.84
C GLY A 5 4.38 -2.76 7.33
N ARG A 6 3.32 -3.33 7.91
CA ARG A 6 1.93 -2.97 7.55
C ARG A 6 1.58 -1.53 7.98
N ILE A 7 2.04 -1.11 9.15
CA ILE A 7 1.82 0.26 9.64
C ILE A 7 2.53 1.28 8.74
N LEU A 8 3.74 0.97 8.27
CA LEU A 8 4.50 1.83 7.36
C LEU A 8 3.77 2.04 6.02
N ILE A 9 3.13 0.99 5.47
CA ILE A 9 2.34 1.06 4.24
C ILE A 9 1.12 1.97 4.43
N ILE A 10 0.41 1.84 5.56
CA ILE A 10 -0.75 2.68 5.88
C ILE A 10 -0.32 4.15 6.03
N LEU A 11 0.80 4.40 6.72
CA LEU A 11 1.33 5.74 6.92
C LEU A 11 1.80 6.39 5.61
N GLY A 12 2.28 5.60 4.64
CA GLY A 12 2.69 6.09 3.32
C GLY A 12 1.53 6.38 2.36
N VAL A 13 0.38 5.73 2.54
CA VAL A 13 -0.82 5.89 1.70
C VAL A 13 -1.71 7.04 2.14
N LEU A 14 -1.72 7.38 3.43
CA LEU A 14 -2.50 8.51 3.97
C LEU A 14 -2.13 9.89 3.38
N PRO A 15 -0.84 10.32 3.36
CA PRO A 15 -0.46 11.64 2.86
C PRO A 15 -0.85 11.92 1.40
N PRO A 16 -0.64 11.00 0.43
CA PRO A 16 -1.02 11.27 -0.96
C PRO A 16 -2.55 11.36 -1.14
N ILE A 17 -3.36 10.66 -0.33
CA ILE A 17 -4.82 10.83 -0.33
C ILE A 17 -5.22 12.24 0.11
N VAL A 18 -4.62 12.74 1.19
CA VAL A 18 -4.89 14.10 1.72
C VAL A 18 -4.49 15.18 0.70
N ILE A 19 -3.34 15.01 0.03
CA ILE A 19 -2.84 15.94 -1.00
C ILE A 19 -3.79 16.00 -2.21
N ILE A 20 -4.34 14.86 -2.63
CA ILE A 20 -5.33 14.80 -3.73
C ILE A 20 -6.63 15.50 -3.33
N LEU A 21 -7.07 15.33 -2.08
CA LEU A 21 -8.27 15.96 -1.58
C LEU A 21 -8.14 17.49 -1.59
N LEU A 22 -6.99 18.00 -1.11
CA LEU A 22 -6.67 19.43 -1.03
C LEU A 22 -6.42 20.09 -2.39
N SER A 23 -5.99 19.33 -3.41
CA SER A 23 -5.67 19.89 -4.72
C SER A 23 -6.92 20.35 -5.49
N THR A 24 -6.84 21.51 -6.15
CA THR A 24 -7.86 22.08 -7.05
C THR A 24 -7.86 21.40 -8.43
N SER A 25 -7.86 20.07 -8.45
CA SER A 25 -7.96 19.28 -9.68
C SER A 25 -9.42 18.87 -9.92
N THR A 26 -9.80 18.70 -11.18
CA THR A 26 -11.16 18.25 -11.58
C THR A 26 -11.50 16.91 -10.92
N ILE A 27 -12.79 16.64 -10.70
CA ILE A 27 -13.28 15.43 -10.02
C ILE A 27 -12.73 14.15 -10.67
N SER A 28 -12.63 14.11 -12.00
CA SER A 28 -12.06 12.99 -12.75
C SER A 28 -10.59 12.72 -12.39
N ASN A 29 -9.77 13.77 -12.24
CA ASN A 29 -8.37 13.63 -11.84
C ASN A 29 -8.23 13.16 -10.38
N LYS A 30 -9.13 13.60 -9.49
CA LYS A 30 -9.16 13.13 -8.10
C LYS A 30 -9.49 11.64 -8.01
N LEU A 31 -10.51 11.20 -8.75
CA LEU A 31 -10.90 9.79 -8.83
C LEU A 31 -9.78 8.90 -9.40
N LEU A 32 -9.14 9.33 -10.49
CA LEU A 32 -8.02 8.61 -11.09
C LEU A 32 -6.85 8.46 -10.10
N ALA A 33 -6.50 9.55 -9.40
CA ALA A 33 -5.40 9.55 -8.45
C ALA A 33 -5.68 8.66 -7.23
N ILE A 34 -6.92 8.66 -6.71
CA ILE A 34 -7.33 7.74 -5.65
C ILE A 34 -7.21 6.28 -6.12
N LEU A 35 -7.68 5.97 -7.33
CA LEU A 35 -7.61 4.62 -7.89
C LEU A 35 -6.16 4.13 -8.00
N ILE A 36 -5.26 4.97 -8.48
CA ILE A 36 -3.82 4.65 -8.60
C ILE A 36 -3.21 4.35 -7.22
N ILE A 37 -3.48 5.18 -6.21
CA ILE A 37 -2.97 4.95 -4.85
C ILE A 37 -3.49 3.63 -4.29
N LEU A 38 -4.78 3.33 -4.50
CA LEU A 38 -5.41 2.11 -4.03
C LEU A 38 -4.76 0.89 -4.70
N CYS A 39 -4.48 0.96 -6.00
CA CYS A 39 -3.75 -0.07 -6.74
C CYS A 39 -2.32 -0.28 -6.21
N ILE A 40 -1.57 0.80 -5.96
CA ILE A 40 -0.20 0.71 -5.42
C ILE A 40 -0.21 0.13 -4.00
N GLY A 41 -1.13 0.57 -3.15
CA GLY A 41 -1.29 0.04 -1.79
C GLY A 41 -1.62 -1.46 -1.79
N ALA A 42 -2.58 -1.88 -2.62
CA ALA A 42 -2.95 -3.28 -2.77
C ALA A 42 -1.79 -4.14 -3.31
N PHE A 43 -1.06 -3.63 -4.30
CA PHE A 43 0.11 -4.31 -4.87
C PHE A 43 1.20 -4.52 -3.82
N THR A 44 1.52 -3.49 -3.04
CA THR A 44 2.55 -3.53 -1.99
C THR A 44 2.16 -4.50 -0.86
N PHE A 45 0.87 -4.56 -0.52
CA PHE A 45 0.34 -5.51 0.46
C PHE A 45 0.41 -6.96 -0.05
N CYS A 46 0.00 -7.21 -1.29
CA CYS A 46 0.11 -8.52 -1.93
C CYS A 46 1.56 -9.00 -2.00
N ALA A 47 2.48 -8.12 -2.42
CA ALA A 47 3.91 -8.41 -2.44
C ALA A 47 4.44 -8.75 -1.04
N SER A 48 4.05 -7.99 -0.02
CA SER A 48 4.42 -8.26 1.37
C SER A 48 3.92 -9.62 1.86
N MET A 49 2.68 -9.99 1.52
CA MET A 49 2.12 -11.31 1.87
C MET A 49 2.82 -12.46 1.14
N LEU A 50 3.17 -12.29 -0.13
CA LEU A 50 3.92 -13.29 -0.90
C LEU A 50 5.31 -13.53 -0.30
N VAL A 51 6.02 -12.44 0.03
CA VAL A 51 7.33 -12.51 0.70
C VAL A 51 7.20 -13.17 2.07
N GLU A 52 6.18 -12.80 2.87
CA GLU A 52 5.92 -13.42 4.17
C GLU A 52 5.70 -14.93 4.06
N ARG A 53 4.89 -15.39 3.08
CA ARG A 53 4.66 -16.82 2.81
C ARG A 53 5.94 -17.53 2.36
N PHE A 54 6.75 -16.92 1.50
CA PHE A 54 8.02 -17.50 1.05
C PHE A 54 9.04 -17.64 2.19
N TYR A 55 9.21 -16.60 3.01
CA TYR A 55 10.11 -16.64 4.16
C TYR A 55 9.64 -17.63 5.23
N LYS A 56 8.33 -17.71 5.49
CA LYS A 56 7.77 -18.69 6.43
C LYS A 56 8.03 -20.12 5.96
N LYS A 57 7.80 -20.41 4.66
CA LYS A 57 8.03 -21.75 4.07
C LYS A 57 9.50 -22.17 4.07
N ARG A 58 10.44 -21.22 3.96
CA ARG A 58 11.89 -21.44 4.15
C ARG A 58 12.28 -21.76 5.59
N LYS A 59 11.60 -21.16 6.56
CA LYS A 59 11.92 -21.29 7.98
C LYS A 59 11.37 -22.58 8.61
N GLU A 60 10.36 -23.17 7.99
CA GLU A 60 9.72 -24.44 8.42
C GLU A 60 10.45 -25.69 7.87
N ASN A 61 11.32 -25.54 6.87
CA ASN A 61 12.16 -26.61 6.31
C ASN A 61 13.60 -26.63 6.88
N LYS A 62 13.83 -26.00 8.03
CA LYS A 62 15.11 -25.98 8.75
C LYS A 62 14.87 -26.42 10.18
#